data_AF-A0A4Y2C5I0-F1
#
_entry.id   AF-A0A4Y2C5I0-F1
#
_cell.length_a   1.000
_cell.length_b   1.000
_cell.length_c   1.000
_cell.angle_alpha   90.00
_cell.angle_beta   90.00
_cell.angle_gamma   90.00
#
_symmetry.space_group_name_H-M   'P 1'
#
loop_
_entity.id
_entity.type
_entity.pdbx_description
1 polymer ?
#
loop_
_entity_poly.entity_id
_entity_poly.type
_entity_poly.pdbx_seq_one_letter_code
_entity_poly.pdbx_strand_id
1 'polypeptide(L)'
;MNIEKRVNNTIGTERTRYQPLYSRKQALYKKLSIRAKRTSLQNFCTQTKDPYGIPYKAKVKENLPSSDLFKIMDQPEEGDSQSFANRILDELYPQIPILIQRQPQNLTAREKAFTKN
;
A
#
# COMPACT_ATOMS: atom_id res chain seq x y z
N MET A 1 -8.34 -28.07 7.62
CA MET A 1 -8.07 -28.86 6.39
C MET A 1 -7.99 -27.93 5.18
N ASN A 2 -6.84 -27.84 4.51
CA ASN A 2 -6.59 -26.89 3.40
C ASN A 2 -7.00 -27.49 2.05
N ILE A 3 -8.11 -27.00 1.46
CA ILE A 3 -8.69 -27.53 0.20
C ILE A 3 -7.82 -27.16 -1.01
N GLU A 4 -7.14 -26.02 -0.97
CA GLU A 4 -6.22 -25.59 -2.03
C GLU A 4 -5.06 -26.57 -2.20
N LYS A 5 -4.42 -26.95 -1.09
CA LYS A 5 -3.38 -27.99 -1.08
C LYS A 5 -3.88 -29.32 -1.64
N ARG A 6 -5.14 -29.69 -1.40
CA ARG A 6 -5.72 -30.93 -1.94
C ARG A 6 -5.97 -30.87 -3.44
N VAL A 7 -6.51 -29.76 -3.96
CA VAL A 7 -6.71 -29.58 -5.41
C VAL A 7 -5.37 -29.62 -6.15
N ASN A 8 -4.31 -29.05 -5.57
CA ASN A 8 -2.99 -28.99 -6.21
C ASN A 8 -2.22 -30.32 -6.15
N ASN A 9 -2.46 -31.14 -5.12
CA ASN A 9 -1.72 -32.39 -4.91
C ASN A 9 -2.45 -33.65 -5.41
N THR A 10 -3.68 -33.52 -5.93
CA THR A 10 -4.48 -34.67 -6.40
C THR A 10 -4.62 -34.67 -7.93
N ILE A 11 -4.57 -35.85 -8.54
CA ILE A 11 -4.70 -36.07 -9.98
C ILE A 11 -5.94 -36.95 -10.23
N GLY A 12 -6.62 -36.75 -11.36
CA GLY A 12 -7.78 -37.56 -11.74
C GLY A 12 -9.07 -37.21 -10.98
N THR A 13 -9.87 -38.22 -10.63
CA THR A 13 -11.23 -38.09 -10.11
C THR A 13 -11.33 -37.35 -8.77
N GLU A 14 -10.33 -37.50 -7.90
CA GLU A 14 -10.27 -36.76 -6.62
C GLU A 14 -10.10 -35.26 -6.84
N ARG A 15 -9.38 -34.83 -7.88
CA ARG A 15 -9.26 -33.40 -8.24
C ARG A 15 -10.61 -32.82 -8.63
N THR A 16 -11.38 -33.55 -9.44
CA THR A 16 -12.75 -33.15 -9.85
C THR A 16 -13.68 -33.02 -8.63
N ARG A 17 -13.48 -33.81 -7.58
CA ARG A 17 -14.24 -33.71 -6.32
C ARG A 17 -13.91 -32.45 -5.52
N TYR A 18 -12.63 -32.07 -5.43
CA TYR A 18 -12.21 -30.92 -4.61
C TYR A 18 -12.27 -29.57 -5.33
N GLN A 19 -12.21 -29.56 -6.66
CA GLN A 19 -12.25 -28.33 -7.46
C GLN A 19 -13.51 -27.47 -7.21
N PRO A 20 -14.75 -28.00 -7.23
CA PRO A 20 -15.94 -27.17 -6.94
C PRO A 20 -15.96 -26.65 -5.49
N LEU A 21 -15.46 -27.44 -4.54
CA LEU A 21 -15.34 -27.03 -3.14
C LEU A 21 -14.35 -25.87 -2.97
N TYR A 22 -13.22 -25.93 -3.69
CA TYR A 22 -12.24 -24.85 -3.73
C TYR A 22 -12.83 -23.58 -4.34
N SER A 23 -13.46 -23.68 -5.52
CA SER A 23 -14.11 -22.55 -6.19
C SER A 23 -15.16 -21.88 -5.31
N ARG A 24 -15.99 -22.66 -4.60
CA ARG A 24 -16.99 -22.14 -3.65
C ARG A 24 -16.33 -21.37 -2.50
N LYS A 25 -15.28 -21.93 -1.90
CA LYS A 25 -14.54 -21.24 -0.82
C LYS A 25 -13.87 -19.96 -1.30
N GLN A 26 -13.25 -19.99 -2.48
CA GLN A 26 -12.61 -18.83 -3.07
C GLN A 26 -13.63 -17.73 -3.38
N ALA A 27 -14.80 -18.08 -3.93
CA ALA A 27 -15.88 -17.15 -4.19
C ALA A 27 -16.41 -16.51 -2.89
N LEU A 28 -16.61 -17.31 -1.84
CA LEU A 28 -17.00 -16.81 -0.52
C LEU A 28 -15.96 -15.85 0.06
N TYR A 29 -14.68 -16.20 0.00
CA TYR A 29 -13.59 -15.34 0.45
C TYR A 29 -13.55 -14.01 -0.31
N LYS A 30 -13.64 -14.04 -1.65
CA LYS A 30 -13.72 -12.83 -2.48
C LYS A 30 -14.93 -11.96 -2.09
N LYS A 31 -16.10 -12.57 -1.89
CA LYS A 31 -17.31 -11.86 -1.47
C LYS A 31 -17.14 -11.18 -0.11
N LEU A 32 -16.61 -11.90 0.88
CA LEU A 32 -16.41 -11.40 2.23
C LEU A 32 -15.34 -10.31 2.27
N SER A 33 -14.22 -10.49 1.58
CA SER A 33 -13.15 -9.48 1.51
C SER A 33 -13.62 -8.20 0.80
N ILE A 34 -14.38 -8.30 -0.30
CA ILE A 34 -14.98 -7.13 -0.96
C ILE A 34 -15.96 -6.42 -0.02
N ARG A 35 -16.81 -7.17 0.69
CA ARG A 35 -17.74 -6.59 1.67
C ARG A 35 -17.00 -5.86 2.78
N ALA A 36 -15.99 -6.51 3.38
CA ALA A 36 -15.19 -5.92 4.43
C ALA A 36 -14.51 -4.62 3.97
N LYS A 37 -13.90 -4.60 2.78
CA LYS A 37 -13.29 -3.40 2.18
C LYS A 37 -14.30 -2.27 1.97
N ARG A 38 -15.49 -2.58 1.45
CA ARG A 38 -16.55 -1.60 1.24
C ARG A 38 -17.05 -1.01 2.55
N THR A 39 -17.31 -1.87 3.54
CA THR A 39 -17.76 -1.43 4.87
C THR A 39 -16.68 -0.63 5.58
N SER A 40 -15.40 -1.04 5.52
CA SER A 40 -14.30 -0.29 6.12
C SER A 40 -14.13 1.08 5.46
N LEU A 41 -14.21 1.17 4.13
CA LEU A 41 -14.15 2.43 3.41
C LEU A 41 -15.33 3.33 3.75
N GLN A 42 -16.55 2.77 3.79
CA GLN A 42 -17.73 3.52 4.20
C GLN A 42 -17.55 4.09 5.61
N ASN A 43 -17.13 3.26 6.56
CA ASN A 43 -16.89 3.66 7.93
C ASN A 43 -15.79 4.72 8.04
N PHE A 44 -14.70 4.61 7.27
CA PHE A 44 -13.64 5.61 7.18
C PHE A 44 -14.21 6.95 6.68
N CYS A 45 -14.97 6.95 5.60
CA CYS A 45 -15.52 8.15 4.98
C CYS A 45 -16.70 8.81 5.72
N THR A 46 -17.28 8.15 6.73
CA THR A 46 -18.43 8.68 7.49
C THR A 46 -18.11 9.00 8.94
N GLN A 47 -17.03 8.45 9.50
CA GLN A 47 -16.66 8.73 10.90
C GLN A 47 -16.10 10.14 11.03
N THR A 48 -16.65 10.91 11.97
CA THR A 48 -16.18 12.27 12.30
C THR A 48 -14.90 12.29 13.15
N LYS A 49 -14.51 11.14 13.72
CA LYS A 49 -13.27 11.01 14.49
C LYS A 49 -12.01 11.03 13.62
N ASP A 50 -12.14 10.64 12.35
CA ASP A 50 -11.03 10.62 11.42
C ASP A 50 -11.02 11.92 10.61
N PRO A 51 -10.00 12.78 10.78
CA PRO A 51 -9.94 14.05 10.07
C PRO A 51 -9.76 13.89 8.56
N TYR A 52 -9.35 12.72 8.06
CA TYR A 52 -9.05 12.46 6.64
C TYR A 52 -10.21 11.81 5.88
N GLY A 53 -11.12 11.14 6.58
CA GLY A 53 -12.18 10.33 5.97
C GLY A 53 -13.11 11.12 5.04
N ILE A 54 -13.61 12.25 5.54
CA ILE A 54 -14.54 13.13 4.80
C ILE A 54 -13.83 13.83 3.62
N PRO A 55 -12.65 14.45 3.80
CA PRO A 55 -11.86 14.99 2.69
C PRO A 55 -11.57 13.97 1.59
N TYR A 56 -11.19 12.75 1.96
CA TYR A 56 -10.92 11.68 1.00
C TYR A 56 -12.16 11.32 0.18
N LYS A 57 -13.33 11.26 0.81
CA LYS A 57 -14.61 11.03 0.13
C LYS A 57 -14.91 12.13 -0.90
N ALA A 58 -14.69 13.40 -0.52
CA ALA A 58 -14.88 14.54 -1.43
C ALA A 58 -13.93 14.46 -2.63
N LYS A 59 -12.65 14.20 -2.39
CA LYS A 59 -11.62 13.98 -3.42
C LYS A 59 -12.02 12.88 -4.41
N VAL A 60 -12.45 11.72 -3.91
CA VAL A 60 -12.88 10.59 -4.75
C VAL A 60 -14.13 10.94 -5.55
N LYS A 61 -15.09 11.66 -4.95
CA LYS A 61 -16.30 12.12 -5.63
C LYS A 61 -15.98 13.09 -6.78
N GLU A 62 -15.00 13.97 -6.59
CA GLU A 62 -14.62 15.01 -7.56
C GLU A 62 -13.55 14.56 -8.56
N ASN A 63 -13.04 13.32 -8.44
CA ASN A 63 -11.95 12.79 -9.26
C ASN A 63 -10.68 13.67 -9.27
N LEU A 64 -10.45 14.40 -8.19
CA LEU A 64 -9.32 15.33 -8.05
C LEU A 64 -7.98 14.57 -7.96
N PRO A 65 -6.86 15.19 -8.38
CA PRO A 65 -5.53 14.65 -8.15
C PRO A 65 -5.26 14.55 -6.64
N SER A 66 -4.43 13.58 -6.23
CA SER A 66 -4.18 13.32 -4.81
C SER A 66 -3.52 14.49 -4.06
N SER A 67 -2.84 15.38 -4.78
CA SER A 67 -2.27 16.62 -4.24
C SER A 67 -3.32 17.59 -3.71
N ASP A 68 -4.54 17.57 -4.26
CA ASP A 68 -5.60 18.50 -3.87
C ASP A 68 -6.34 18.07 -2.59
N LEU A 69 -6.03 16.87 -2.05
CA LEU A 69 -6.59 16.42 -0.79
C LEU A 69 -6.23 17.36 0.37
N PHE A 70 -4.99 17.83 0.41
CA PHE A 70 -4.51 18.75 1.45
C PHE A 70 -5.19 20.13 1.37
N LYS A 71 -5.54 20.57 0.15
CA LYS A 71 -6.33 21.80 -0.05
C LYS A 71 -7.74 21.69 0.54
N ILE A 72 -8.38 20.52 0.43
CA ILE A 72 -9.73 20.26 0.99
C ILE A 72 -9.69 20.20 2.53
N MET A 73 -8.54 19.89 3.11
CA MET A 73 -8.37 19.73 4.54
C MET A 73 -8.17 21.04 5.31
N ASP A 74 -8.22 22.20 4.65
CA ASP A 74 -7.85 23.51 5.21
C ASP A 74 -6.50 23.49 5.95
N GLN A 75 -5.63 22.54 5.60
CA GLN A 75 -4.22 22.55 5.97
C GLN A 75 -3.53 23.30 4.85
N PRO A 76 -3.27 24.61 4.97
CA PRO A 76 -2.43 25.28 4.00
C PRO A 76 -1.10 24.54 4.03
N GLU A 77 -0.70 23.97 2.89
CA GLU A 77 0.71 23.64 2.72
C GLU A 77 1.47 24.97 2.81
N GLU A 78 2.02 25.24 3.99
CA GLU A 78 3.01 26.30 4.15
C GLU A 78 4.26 25.86 3.38
N GLY A 79 4.31 26.21 2.10
CA GLY A 79 5.43 25.92 1.20
C GLY A 79 5.06 25.14 -0.05
N ASP A 80 6.08 24.84 -0.85
CA ASP A 80 5.99 23.96 -2.02
C ASP A 80 5.76 22.50 -1.59
N SER A 81 5.04 21.71 -2.38
CA SER A 81 4.79 20.28 -2.19
C SER A 81 6.03 19.46 -1.85
N GLN A 82 7.18 19.84 -2.40
CA GLN A 82 8.48 19.23 -2.10
C GLN A 82 8.91 19.49 -0.65
N SER A 83 8.68 20.69 -0.13
CA SER A 83 8.99 21.07 1.25
C SER A 83 8.10 20.33 2.25
N PHE A 84 6.83 20.13 1.94
CA PHE A 84 5.92 19.33 2.74
C PHE A 84 6.33 17.85 2.78
N ALA A 85 6.67 17.28 1.61
CA ALA A 85 7.19 15.92 1.53
C ALA A 85 8.47 15.75 2.37
N ASN A 86 9.40 16.70 2.30
CA ASN A 86 10.60 16.69 3.12
C ASN A 86 10.28 16.77 4.62
N ARG A 87 9.31 17.60 5.03
CA ARG A 87 8.87 17.69 6.43
C ARG A 87 8.35 16.36 6.97
N ILE A 88 7.53 15.65 6.18
CA ILE A 88 7.05 14.29 6.53
C ILE A 88 8.23 13.32 6.65
N LEU A 89 9.19 13.39 5.72
CA LEU A 89 10.38 12.53 5.76
C LEU A 89 11.21 12.80 7.03
N ASP A 90 11.41 14.06 7.40
CA ASP A 90 12.13 14.43 8.62
C ASP A 90 11.38 14.00 9.90
N GLU A 91 10.04 14.04 9.89
CA GLU A 91 9.21 13.61 11.03
C GLU A 91 9.22 12.08 11.20
N LEU A 92 9.08 11.33 10.11
CA LEU A 92 9.07 9.86 10.13
C LEU A 92 10.48 9.27 10.31
N TYR A 93 11.49 9.97 9.82
CA TYR A 93 12.90 9.58 9.85
C TYR A 93 13.74 10.73 10.37
N PRO A 94 13.63 11.07 11.67
CA PRO A 94 14.46 12.11 12.25
C PRO A 94 15.92 11.76 11.99
N GLN A 95 16.69 12.74 11.54
CA GLN A 95 18.12 12.56 11.34
C GLN A 95 18.77 12.34 12.71
N ILE A 96 18.79 11.09 13.15
CA ILE A 96 19.69 10.62 14.20
C ILE A 96 21.07 11.01 13.68
N PRO A 97 21.90 11.76 14.43
CA PRO A 97 23.28 11.97 14.06
C PRO A 97 23.91 10.59 14.04
N ILE A 98 23.90 9.97 12.85
CA ILE A 98 24.45 8.66 12.69
C ILE A 98 25.95 8.90 12.82
N LEU A 99 26.51 8.48 13.96
CA LEU A 99 27.93 8.27 14.15
C LEU A 99 28.34 7.10 13.23
N ILE A 100 28.13 7.24 11.92
CA ILE A 100 28.74 6.39 10.92
C ILE A 100 30.17 6.88 10.91
N GLN A 101 30.99 6.24 11.73
CA GLN A 101 32.40 6.12 11.44
C GLN A 101 32.46 5.34 10.11
N ARG A 102 32.30 6.06 8.98
CA ARG A 102 32.48 5.49 7.66
C ARG A 102 33.96 5.14 7.58
N GLN A 103 34.28 3.91 7.93
CA GLN A 103 35.53 3.33 7.50
C GLN A 103 35.44 3.29 5.97
N PRO A 104 36.35 3.94 5.23
CA PRO A 104 36.29 3.98 3.79
C PRO A 104 36.65 2.60 3.25
N GLN A 105 35.65 1.75 3.01
CA GLN A 105 35.86 0.47 2.36
C GLN A 105 35.48 0.60 0.87
N ASN A 106 36.53 0.90 0.09
CA ASN A 106 36.71 0.63 -1.33
C ASN A 106 35.59 1.06 -2.31
N LEU A 107 35.67 2.30 -2.79
CA LEU A 107 35.00 2.78 -4.01
C LEU A 107 35.70 2.34 -5.31
N THR A 108 36.82 1.62 -5.25
CA THR A 108 37.68 1.40 -6.42
C THR A 108 37.24 0.26 -7.36
N ALA A 109 36.17 -0.49 -7.07
CA ALA A 109 35.85 -1.71 -7.83
C ALA A 109 34.75 -1.58 -8.91
N ARG A 110 34.00 -0.48 -9.01
CA ARG A 110 32.78 -0.44 -9.85
C ARG A 110 32.80 0.51 -11.06
N GLU A 111 33.82 1.32 -11.26
CA GLU A 111 33.86 2.26 -12.40
C GLU A 111 34.34 1.65 -13.74
N LYS A 112 34.92 0.44 -13.74
CA LYS A 112 35.42 -0.17 -14.99
C LYS A 112 34.38 -0.97 -15.81
N ALA A 113 33.15 -1.08 -15.35
CA ALA A 113 32.16 -1.97 -15.98
C ALA A 113 31.21 -1.30 -16.98
N PHE A 114 31.25 0.03 -17.14
CA PHE A 114 30.21 0.77 -17.91
C PHE A 114 30.73 1.63 -19.06
N THR A 115 31.92 1.35 -19.60
CA THR A 115 32.38 1.93 -20.86
C THR A 115 32.90 0.86 -21.82
N LYS A 116 31.99 0.00 -22.29
CA LYS A 116 32.12 -0.60 -23.62
C LYS A 116 30.77 -1.15 -24.09
N ASN A 117 30.13 -0.42 -25.01
CA ASN A 117 29.56 -0.88 -26.29
C ASN A 117 28.69 0.22 -26.89
#